data_AF-A0A1I4VX97-F1
#
_entry.id   AF-A0A1I4VX97-F1
#
_cell.length_a   1.000
_cell.length_b   1.000
_cell.length_c   1.000
_cell.angle_alpha   90.00
_cell.angle_beta   90.00
_cell.angle_gamma   90.00
#
_symmetry.space_group_name_H-M   'P 1'
#
loop_
_entity.id
_entity.type
_entity.pdbx_description
1 polymer ?
#
loop_
_entity_poly.entity_id
_entity_poly.type
_entity_poly.pdbx_seq_one_letter_code
_entity_poly.pdbx_strand_id
1 'polypeptide(L)'
;MDPMVAHLAAALRRHNRRAAEATRLQLRAALHVGPVRRGPKGVAGGAIITTRRMVDAPAVKRRVAETGADLAFVASDFVFDTVITPAPGLVDPARYTRVRVRVKETSAWAWLMLEGGKSRLRAV
;
A
#
# COMPACT_ATOMS: atom_id res chain seq x y z
N MET A 1 -12.59 11.26 5.73
CA MET A 1 -11.75 10.79 4.61
C MET A 1 -12.48 9.64 3.95
N ASP A 2 -12.85 9.83 2.68
CA ASP A 2 -13.37 8.80 1.76
C ASP A 2 -12.64 7.47 1.97
N PRO A 3 -13.32 6.30 1.95
CA PRO A 3 -12.64 5.01 2.00
C PRO A 3 -11.98 4.72 0.65
N MET A 4 -11.12 5.63 0.17
CA MET A 4 -10.40 5.59 -1.09
C MET A 4 -9.72 4.24 -1.28
N VAL A 5 -9.10 3.72 -0.21
CA VAL A 5 -8.41 2.42 -0.23
C VAL A 5 -9.40 1.27 -0.50
N ALA A 6 -10.59 1.30 0.12
CA ALA A 6 -11.62 0.29 -0.10
C ALA A 6 -12.26 0.42 -1.49
N HIS A 7 -12.52 1.65 -1.95
CA HIS A 7 -13.02 1.91 -3.30
C HIS A 7 -12.03 1.43 -4.37
N LEU A 8 -10.74 1.69 -4.19
CA LEU A 8 -9.67 1.24 -5.08
C LEU A 8 -9.56 -0.28 -5.11
N ALA A 9 -9.60 -0.94 -3.94
CA ALA A 9 -9.60 -2.39 -3.85
C ALA A 9 -10.82 -3.01 -4.56
N ALA A 10 -12.00 -2.44 -4.36
CA ALA A 10 -13.23 -2.89 -5.02
C ALA A 10 -13.17 -2.70 -6.55
N ALA A 11 -12.62 -1.57 -7.02
CA ALA A 11 -12.43 -1.31 -8.44
C ALA A 11 -11.44 -2.29 -9.10
N LEU A 12 -10.29 -2.52 -8.46
CA LEU A 12 -9.29 -3.49 -8.93
C LEU A 12 -9.86 -4.90 -8.97
N ARG A 13 -10.56 -5.33 -7.92
CA ARG A 13 -11.23 -6.64 -7.89
C ARG A 13 -12.26 -6.77 -9.02
N ARG A 14 -13.05 -5.73 -9.26
CA ARG A 14 -14.07 -5.71 -10.33
C ARG A 14 -13.44 -5.81 -11.73
N HIS A 15 -12.30 -5.15 -11.94
CA HIS A 15 -11.51 -5.24 -13.17
C HIS A 15 -10.92 -6.65 -13.33
N ASN A 16 -10.19 -7.13 -12.33
CA ASN A 16 -9.48 -8.41 -12.38
C ASN A 16 -10.40 -9.62 -12.55
N ARG A 17 -11.67 -9.56 -12.10
CA ARG A 17 -12.66 -10.63 -12.35
C ARG A 17 -13.07 -10.78 -13.82
N ARG A 18 -12.90 -9.73 -14.64
CA ARG A 18 -13.24 -9.73 -16.07
C ARG A 18 -12.01 -9.78 -16.97
N ALA A 19 -10.83 -9.59 -16.40
CA ALA A 19 -9.57 -9.59 -17.13
C ALA A 19 -9.13 -11.02 -17.43
N ALA A 20 -8.48 -11.21 -18.58
CA ALA A 20 -7.64 -12.38 -18.81
C ALA A 20 -6.41 -12.31 -17.89
N GLU A 21 -5.73 -13.43 -17.66
CA GLU A 21 -4.55 -13.45 -16.77
C GLU A 21 -3.48 -12.43 -17.19
N ALA A 22 -3.26 -12.26 -18.50
CA ALA A 22 -2.31 -11.30 -19.06
C ALA A 22 -2.67 -9.82 -18.84
N THR A 23 -3.94 -9.51 -18.53
CA THR A 23 -4.43 -8.13 -18.32
C THR A 23 -4.89 -7.88 -16.88
N ARG A 24 -4.62 -8.83 -15.99
CA ARG A 24 -4.85 -8.69 -14.56
C ARG A 24 -3.87 -7.66 -13.96
N LEU A 25 -4.38 -6.77 -13.12
CA LEU A 25 -3.60 -5.69 -12.51
C LEU A 25 -3.27 -5.99 -11.06
N GLN A 26 -2.01 -5.76 -10.67
CA GLN A 26 -1.58 -5.74 -9.28
C GLN A 26 -1.02 -4.36 -8.93
N LEU A 27 -1.74 -3.60 -8.11
CA LEU A 27 -1.37 -2.24 -7.74
C LEU A 27 -0.63 -2.19 -6.41
N ARG A 28 0.45 -1.41 -6.35
CA ARG A 28 1.14 -1.04 -5.11
C ARG A 28 1.00 0.45 -4.91
N ALA A 29 0.47 0.86 -3.76
CA ALA A 29 0.26 2.25 -3.37
C ALA A 29 0.87 2.51 -1.99
N ALA A 30 1.31 3.74 -1.73
CA ALA A 30 1.76 4.13 -0.41
C ALA A 30 1.30 5.54 -0.04
N LEU A 31 1.14 5.78 1.26
CA LEU A 31 0.78 7.06 1.84
C LEU A 31 1.73 7.40 2.99
N HIS A 32 2.30 8.60 2.90
CA HIS A 32 3.12 9.20 3.94
C HIS A 32 2.87 10.70 3.95
N VAL A 33 2.95 11.30 5.13
CA VAL A 33 2.73 12.73 5.37
C VAL A 33 4.02 13.31 5.96
N GLY A 34 4.46 14.41 5.39
CA GLY A 34 5.65 15.13 5.84
C GLY A 34 5.90 16.39 5.01
N PRO A 35 6.88 17.20 5.40
CA PRO A 35 7.16 18.47 4.74
C PRO A 35 7.61 18.26 3.29
N VAL A 36 7.11 19.13 2.41
CA VAL A 36 7.49 19.21 1.01
C VAL A 36 7.74 20.66 0.62
N ARG A 37 8.63 20.87 -0.34
CA ARG A 37 8.95 22.18 -0.93
C ARG A 37 8.48 22.21 -2.37
N ARG A 38 7.81 23.29 -2.76
CA ARG A 38 7.52 23.58 -4.17
C ARG A 38 8.73 24.25 -4.80
N GLY A 39 9.04 23.88 -6.04
CA GLY A 39 10.08 24.50 -6.85
C GLY A 39 9.69 24.53 -8.33
N PRO A 40 10.53 25.11 -9.20
CA PRO A 40 10.21 25.31 -10.61
C PRO A 40 9.92 24.01 -11.39
N LYS A 41 10.42 22.86 -10.91
CA LYS A 41 10.22 21.53 -11.52
C LYS A 41 9.17 20.68 -10.81
N GLY A 42 8.35 21.28 -9.94
CA GLY A 42 7.32 20.57 -9.17
C GLY A 42 7.63 20.49 -7.68
N VAL A 43 7.11 19.44 -7.03
CA VAL A 43 7.23 19.25 -5.58
C VAL A 43 8.41 18.33 -5.26
N ALA A 44 9.25 18.72 -4.30
CA ALA A 44 10.38 17.94 -3.83
C ALA A 44 10.40 17.87 -2.30
N GLY A 45 10.90 16.77 -1.73
CA GLY A 45 11.03 16.65 -0.28
C GLY A 45 11.28 15.21 0.19
N GLY A 46 11.75 15.08 1.42
CA GLY A 46 11.99 13.78 2.06
C GLY A 46 10.72 12.91 2.12
N ALA A 47 9.54 13.53 2.25
CA ALA A 47 8.28 12.82 2.26
C ALA A 47 8.02 12.08 0.93
N ILE A 48 8.26 12.73 -0.22
CA ILE A 48 8.08 12.12 -1.55
C ILE A 48 9.03 10.95 -1.76
N ILE A 49 10.30 11.13 -1.37
CA ILE A 49 11.32 10.09 -1.46
C ILE A 49 10.93 8.89 -0.58
N THR A 50 10.44 9.17 0.63
CA THR A 50 10.00 8.13 1.58
C THR A 50 8.82 7.35 1.01
N THR A 51 7.77 8.03 0.54
CA THR A 51 6.60 7.39 -0.11
C THR A 51 7.03 6.51 -1.27
N ARG A 52 7.91 7.01 -2.14
CA ARG A 52 8.42 6.24 -3.29
C ARG A 52 9.13 4.97 -2.85
N ARG A 53 9.99 5.07 -1.84
CA ARG A 53 10.74 3.93 -1.31
C ARG A 53 9.85 2.91 -0.60
N MET A 54 8.75 3.34 0.03
CA MET A 54 7.76 2.43 0.59
C MET A 54 7.08 1.59 -0.49
N VAL A 55 6.61 2.20 -1.58
CA VAL A 55 6.02 1.47 -2.72
C VAL A 55 7.02 0.49 -3.35
N ASP A 56 8.29 0.90 -3.47
CA ASP A 56 9.35 0.12 -4.11
C ASP A 56 10.06 -0.86 -3.16
N ALA A 57 9.66 -0.96 -1.90
CA ALA A 57 10.30 -1.81 -0.91
C ALA A 57 10.31 -3.29 -1.35
N PRO A 58 11.48 -3.98 -1.30
CA PRO A 58 11.54 -5.40 -1.66
C PRO A 58 10.58 -6.29 -0.86
N ALA A 59 10.38 -5.98 0.42
CA ALA A 59 9.42 -6.68 1.27
C ALA A 59 7.98 -6.58 0.70
N VAL A 60 7.56 -5.40 0.24
CA VAL A 60 6.22 -5.19 -0.33
C VAL A 60 6.09 -5.94 -1.65
N LYS A 61 7.09 -5.84 -2.54
CA LYS A 61 7.10 -6.57 -3.83
C LYS A 61 6.98 -8.08 -3.61
N ARG A 62 7.74 -8.62 -2.65
CA ARG A 62 7.71 -10.04 -2.29
C ARG A 62 6.33 -10.46 -1.79
N ARG A 63 5.72 -9.70 -0.87
CA ARG A 63 4.38 -10.02 -0.33
C ARG A 63 3.30 -10.02 -1.42
N VAL A 64 3.36 -9.09 -2.37
CA VAL A 64 2.44 -9.08 -3.52
C VAL A 64 2.63 -10.31 -4.41
N ALA A 65 3.88 -10.70 -4.69
CA ALA A 65 4.18 -11.91 -5.47
C ALA A 65 3.73 -13.20 -4.76
N GLU A 66 3.96 -13.30 -3.45
CA GLU A 66 3.57 -14.47 -2.62
C GLU A 66 2.05 -14.66 -2.54
N THR A 67 1.31 -13.55 -2.44
CA THR A 67 -0.15 -13.58 -2.19
C THR A 67 -0.97 -13.45 -3.47
N GLY A 68 -0.37 -12.95 -4.54
CA GLY A 68 -1.10 -12.55 -5.74
C GLY A 68 -2.05 -11.38 -5.52
N ALA A 69 -1.89 -10.60 -4.46
CA ALA A 69 -2.81 -9.51 -4.08
C ALA A 69 -3.05 -8.53 -5.25
N ASP A 70 -4.30 -8.07 -5.37
CA ASP A 70 -4.71 -7.09 -6.36
C ASP A 70 -4.27 -5.67 -5.95
N LEU A 71 -4.28 -5.40 -4.64
CA LEU A 71 -3.80 -4.15 -4.06
C LEU A 71 -2.89 -4.43 -2.86
N ALA A 72 -1.75 -3.75 -2.85
CA ALA A 72 -0.93 -3.54 -1.66
C ALA A 72 -0.93 -2.06 -1.30
N PHE A 73 -1.41 -1.73 -0.11
CA PHE A 73 -1.42 -0.37 0.41
C PHE A 73 -0.45 -0.25 1.60
N VAL A 74 0.48 0.71 1.52
CA VAL A 74 1.54 0.90 2.51
C VAL A 74 1.38 2.26 3.19
N ALA A 75 1.16 2.29 4.50
CA ALA A 75 1.13 3.51 5.29
C ALA A 75 2.43 3.66 6.09
N SER A 76 2.94 4.89 6.24
CA SER A 76 4.04 5.15 7.17
C SER A 76 3.55 5.02 8.62
N ASP A 77 4.44 4.74 9.58
CA ASP A 77 4.10 4.71 11.02
C ASP A 77 3.27 5.94 11.44
N PHE A 78 3.69 7.16 11.05
CA PHE A 78 2.92 8.38 11.32
C PHE A 78 1.47 8.33 10.82
N VAL A 79 1.24 7.86 9.59
CA VAL A 79 -0.12 7.77 9.02
C VAL A 79 -0.92 6.68 9.72
N PHE A 80 -0.27 5.56 10.06
CA PHE A 80 -0.94 4.50 10.79
C PHE A 80 -1.42 4.99 12.16
N ASP A 81 -0.53 5.58 12.94
CA ASP A 81 -0.82 6.01 14.31
C ASP A 81 -1.81 7.20 14.37
N THR A 82 -1.72 8.14 13.43
CA THR A 82 -2.50 9.39 13.48
C THR A 82 -3.78 9.36 12.66
N VAL A 83 -3.93 8.42 11.71
CA VAL A 83 -5.09 8.37 10.79
C VAL A 83 -5.80 7.03 10.84
N ILE A 84 -5.06 5.91 10.81
CA ILE A 84 -5.68 4.58 10.71
C ILE A 84 -6.18 4.12 12.07
N THR A 85 -5.31 4.09 13.08
CA THR A 85 -5.67 3.66 14.44
C THR A 85 -6.82 4.47 15.04
N PRO A 86 -6.90 5.81 14.87
CA PRO A 86 -8.00 6.60 15.42
C PRO A 86 -9.33 6.47 14.66
N ALA A 87 -9.39 5.77 13.52
CA ALA A 87 -10.56 5.71 12.65
C ALA A 87 -11.09 4.27 12.38
N PRO A 88 -11.32 3.43 13.40
CA PRO A 88 -11.67 2.01 13.24
C PRO A 88 -12.99 1.77 12.50
N GLY A 89 -13.90 2.76 12.43
CA GLY A 89 -15.15 2.67 11.66
C GLY A 89 -15.01 2.91 10.15
N LEU A 90 -13.85 3.38 9.69
CA LEU A 90 -13.56 3.65 8.27
C LEU A 90 -12.46 2.73 7.73
N VAL A 91 -11.48 2.40 8.57
CA VAL A 91 -10.35 1.54 8.23
C VAL A 91 -10.04 0.67 9.45
N ASP A 92 -10.07 -0.65 9.29
CA ASP A 92 -9.69 -1.59 10.35
C ASP A 92 -8.15 -1.68 10.47
N PRO A 93 -7.55 -1.23 11.60
CA PRO A 93 -6.11 -1.31 11.81
C PRO A 93 -5.58 -2.74 11.87
N ALA A 94 -6.40 -3.73 12.26
CA ALA A 94 -5.98 -5.12 12.38
C ALA A 94 -5.64 -5.78 11.03
N ARG A 95 -6.07 -5.15 9.93
CA ARG A 95 -5.74 -5.58 8.56
C ARG A 95 -4.33 -5.21 8.12
N TYR A 96 -3.63 -4.39 8.90
CA TYR A 96 -2.28 -3.94 8.59
C TYR A 96 -1.24 -4.79 9.32
N THR A 97 -0.16 -5.08 8.62
CA THR A 97 0.99 -5.81 9.16
C THR A 97 2.25 -4.98 8.99
N ARG A 98 3.12 -4.96 10.00
CA ARG A 98 4.34 -4.16 9.95
C ARG A 98 5.34 -4.79 8.97
N VAL A 99 5.94 -3.95 8.12
CA VAL A 99 6.97 -4.34 7.16
C VAL A 99 8.16 -3.38 7.25
N ARG A 100 9.36 -3.92 7.04
CA ARG A 100 10.59 -3.12 7.05
C ARG A 100 10.85 -2.56 5.66
N VAL A 101 11.00 -1.24 5.55
CA VAL A 101 11.27 -0.51 4.33
C VAL A 101 12.66 0.11 4.42
N ARG A 102 13.48 -0.06 3.38
CA ARG A 102 14.81 0.56 3.32
C ARG A 102 14.69 1.99 2.79
N VAL A 103 15.11 2.96 3.60
CA VAL A 103 15.07 4.39 3.31
C VAL A 103 16.53 4.90 3.25
N LYS A 104 17.17 4.76 2.09
CA LYS A 104 18.60 5.07 1.86
C LYS A 104 19.50 4.23 2.79
N GLU A 105 20.15 4.90 3.74
CA GLU A 105 21.08 4.37 4.72
C GLU A 105 20.37 3.82 5.97
N THR A 106 19.07 4.07 6.13
CA THR A 106 18.30 3.70 7.33
C THR A 106 17.16 2.75 6.97
N SER A 107 16.75 1.92 7.93
CA SER A 107 15.48 1.16 7.84
C SER A 107 14.39 1.90 8.59
N ALA A 108 13.22 2.03 7.98
CA ALA A 108 12.02 2.48 8.65
C ALA A 108 10.99 1.35 8.69
N TRP A 109 10.10 1.41 9.66
CA TRP A 109 8.91 0.59 9.67
C TRP A 109 7.79 1.27 8.88
N ALA A 110 6.95 0.44 8.28
CA ALA A 110 5.72 0.84 7.61
C ALA A 110 4.66 -0.24 7.82
N TRP A 111 3.42 0.07 7.49
CA TRP A 111 2.27 -0.79 7.68
C TRP A 111 1.70 -1.18 6.32
N LEU A 112 1.63 -2.49 6.04
CA LEU A 112 1.16 -3.05 4.80
C LEU A 112 -0.20 -3.72 5.01
N MET A 113 -1.16 -3.34 4.17
CA MET A 113 -2.43 -4.03 3.97
C MET A 113 -2.46 -4.62 2.55
N LEU A 114 -3.01 -5.83 2.42
CA LEU A 114 -3.14 -6.54 1.15
C LEU A 114 -4.62 -6.88 0.89
N GLU A 115 -5.11 -6.57 -0.32
CA GLU A 115 -6.46 -6.95 -0.77
C GLU A 115 -6.45 -7.82 -2.00
N GLY A 116 -7.40 -8.78 -2.02
CA GLY A 116 -7.62 -9.66 -3.16
C GLY A 116 -6.52 -10.70 -3.30
N GLY A 117 -6.32 -11.16 -4.54
CA GLY A 117 -5.38 -12.24 -4.86
C GLY A 117 -6.00 -13.62 -4.89
N LYS A 118 -5.16 -14.65 -5.09
CA LYS A 118 -5.62 -16.03 -5.18
C LYS A 118 -6.06 -16.46 -3.77
N SER A 119 -7.37 -16.57 -3.55
CA SER A 119 -7.87 -17.32 -2.39
C SER A 119 -7.18 -18.67 -2.41
N ARG A 120 -6.49 -19.04 -1.34
CA ARG A 120 -6.05 -20.42 -1.11
C ARG A 120 -7.28 -21.29 -0.82
N LEU A 121 -8.22 -21.38 -1.75
CA LEU A 121 -9.01 -22.59 -1.87
C LEU A 121 -8.06 -23.62 -2.46
N ARG A 122 -7.34 -24.31 -1.57
CA ARG A 122 -6.73 -25.59 -1.92
C ARG A 122 -7.90 -26.46 -2.36
N ALA A 123 -7.91 -26.84 -3.65
CA ALA A 123 -8.60 -28.07 -4.03
C ALA A 123 -7.96 -29.18 -3.18
N VAL A 124 -8.79 -29.79 -2.34
CA VAL A 124 -8.52 -31.09 -1.70
C VAL A 124 -8.89 -32.15 -2.71
#